data_AF-A0A6P7KA04-F1
#
_entry.id   AF-A0A6P7KA04-F1
#
_cell.length_a   1.000
_cell.length_b   1.000
_cell.length_c   1.000
_cell.angle_alpha   90.00
_cell.angle_beta   90.00
_cell.angle_gamma   90.00
#
_symmetry.space_group_name_H-M   'P 1'
#
loop_
_entity.id
_entity.type
_entity.pdbx_description
1 polymer ?
#
loop_
_entity_poly.entity_id
_entity_poly.type
_entity_poly.pdbx_seq_one_letter_code
_entity_poly.pdbx_strand_id
1 'polypeptide(L)'
;MNLLKADCTKHLSHRSADVQTRTMADDRVTVFFDLETTGLDTSVCDIIQIAAISGEKVFNVYTIPSLPLTDSATRVTGFSVSSSELLCRGIPMETTPLVEALTSFISFLRSFEHPVLLAAHNARRFDAPVLTRVLQQYFLLQEFQQVVSGFVDTYLLSKNLYRNLRSYSQEAMVQHFLGKTYNAHNAVEDARMLQELCKSWQPSKGSILRCTFRAMRLY
;
A
#
# COMPACT_ATOMS: atom_id res chain seq x y z
N MET A 1 56.59 29.50 19.10
CA MET A 1 57.88 28.83 19.35
C MET A 1 57.68 27.78 20.42
N ASN A 2 58.16 26.56 20.15
CA ASN A 2 58.36 25.41 21.06
C ASN A 2 57.09 24.76 21.62
N LEU A 3 56.55 23.65 21.10
CA LEU A 3 57.11 22.28 21.03
C LEU A 3 57.79 21.84 22.34
N LEU A 4 57.08 21.03 23.11
CA LEU A 4 57.65 20.02 24.01
C LEU A 4 56.86 18.71 23.84
N LYS A 5 57.63 17.67 23.48
CA LYS A 5 57.25 16.27 23.33
C LYS A 5 57.03 15.65 24.72
N ALA A 6 55.95 14.90 24.87
CA ALA A 6 55.91 13.45 25.05
C ALA A 6 56.11 12.97 26.49
N ASP A 7 55.10 12.25 27.00
CA ASP A 7 55.37 11.14 27.92
C ASP A 7 54.50 9.93 27.57
N CYS A 8 55.11 8.77 27.77
CA CYS A 8 54.76 7.46 27.27
C CYS A 8 54.37 6.59 28.46
N THR A 9 53.16 6.03 28.47
CA THR A 9 52.91 4.78 29.21
C THR A 9 51.91 3.92 28.46
N LYS A 10 52.42 2.78 27.99
CA LYS A 10 51.66 1.66 27.44
C LYS A 10 50.94 0.92 28.57
N HIS A 11 49.64 0.66 28.41
CA HIS A 11 49.02 -0.52 29.00
C HIS A 11 48.03 -1.16 28.00
N LEU A 12 48.51 -2.28 27.45
CA LEU A 12 47.81 -3.52 27.11
C LEU A 12 46.31 -3.48 26.76
N SER A 13 46.07 -3.72 25.47
CA SER A 13 45.12 -4.69 24.91
C SER A 13 43.72 -4.86 25.54
N HIS A 14 42.71 -4.47 24.78
CA HIS A 14 41.64 -5.40 24.40
C HIS A 14 41.21 -5.14 22.96
N ARG A 15 41.42 -6.15 22.11
CA ARG A 15 40.67 -6.32 20.86
C ARG A 15 39.24 -6.69 21.22
N SER A 16 38.28 -6.04 20.59
CA SER A 16 37.05 -6.60 20.00
C SER A 16 36.57 -5.53 19.01
N ALA A 17 36.79 -5.65 17.71
CA ALA A 17 35.97 -6.47 16.81
C ALA A 17 34.47 -6.26 17.05
N ASP A 18 33.97 -5.08 16.68
CA ASP A 18 32.60 -4.92 16.20
C ASP A 18 32.65 -4.29 14.81
N VAL A 19 33.16 -5.07 13.85
CA VAL A 19 32.65 -4.96 12.49
C VAL A 19 31.23 -5.48 12.57
N GLN A 20 30.30 -4.58 12.86
CA GLN A 20 28.89 -4.89 12.82
C GLN A 20 28.55 -5.15 11.35
N THR A 21 28.50 -6.44 11.01
CA THR A 21 27.95 -6.95 9.77
C THR A 21 26.58 -6.33 9.57
N ARG A 22 26.50 -5.29 8.73
CA ARG A 22 25.24 -4.79 8.17
C ARG A 22 24.62 -5.95 7.38
N THR A 23 23.79 -6.72 8.04
CA THR A 23 22.83 -7.57 7.35
C THR A 23 21.87 -6.64 6.62
N MET A 24 21.83 -6.77 5.29
CA MET A 24 20.88 -6.09 4.38
C MET A 24 19.45 -6.45 4.78
N ALA A 25 18.94 -5.78 5.80
CA ALA A 25 17.70 -6.13 6.46
C ALA A 25 16.50 -5.57 5.68
N ASP A 26 16.24 -6.10 4.47
CA ASP A 26 15.04 -5.79 3.67
C ASP A 26 14.68 -4.29 3.61
N ASP A 27 15.41 -3.54 2.80
CA ASP A 27 15.33 -2.07 2.63
C ASP A 27 14.06 -1.60 1.92
N ARG A 28 12.93 -2.28 2.13
CA ARG A 28 11.65 -2.01 1.45
C ARG A 28 10.67 -1.37 2.41
N VAL A 29 10.00 -0.31 1.96
CA VAL A 29 8.91 0.32 2.70
C VAL A 29 7.60 -0.32 2.28
N THR A 30 6.85 -0.85 3.25
CA THR A 30 5.48 -1.29 3.01
C THR A 30 4.54 -0.10 3.04
N VAL A 31 3.78 0.06 1.96
CA VAL A 31 2.71 1.04 1.85
C VAL A 31 1.40 0.27 1.66
N PHE A 32 0.46 0.47 2.58
CA PHE A 32 -0.87 -0.14 2.49
C PHE A 32 -1.74 0.73 1.60
N PHE A 33 -2.47 0.14 0.66
CA PHE A 33 -3.31 0.90 -0.26
C PHE A 33 -4.60 0.16 -0.54
N ASP A 34 -5.58 0.90 -1.03
CA ASP A 34 -6.89 0.37 -1.44
C ASP A 34 -7.46 1.27 -2.57
N LEU A 35 -8.30 0.68 -3.41
CA LEU A 35 -8.98 1.37 -4.51
C LEU A 35 -10.50 1.23 -4.39
N GLU A 36 -11.21 2.35 -4.45
CA GLU A 36 -12.64 2.32 -4.79
C GLU A 36 -12.80 2.45 -6.30
N THR A 37 -13.74 1.68 -6.86
CA THR A 37 -13.93 1.60 -8.32
C THR A 37 -15.41 1.56 -8.69
N THR A 38 -15.71 1.75 -9.97
CA THR A 38 -17.09 1.69 -10.49
C THR A 38 -17.72 0.29 -10.46
N GLY A 39 -16.92 -0.76 -10.27
CA GLY A 39 -17.40 -2.13 -10.24
C GLY A 39 -16.28 -3.15 -10.13
N LEU A 40 -16.65 -4.44 -10.08
CA LEU A 40 -15.71 -5.52 -9.80
C LEU A 40 -14.98 -6.09 -11.02
N ASP A 41 -15.37 -5.69 -12.24
CA ASP A 41 -14.69 -6.14 -13.45
C ASP A 41 -13.38 -5.37 -13.65
N THR A 42 -12.29 -5.99 -13.22
CA THR A 42 -10.94 -5.42 -13.29
C THR A 42 -10.48 -5.07 -14.70
N SER A 43 -11.14 -5.56 -15.76
CA SER A 43 -10.77 -5.26 -17.14
C SER A 43 -11.33 -3.93 -17.66
N VAL A 44 -12.40 -3.43 -17.03
CA VAL A 44 -13.12 -2.23 -17.50
C VAL A 44 -13.39 -1.19 -16.44
N CYS A 45 -13.42 -1.54 -15.15
CA CYS A 45 -13.81 -0.57 -14.12
C CYS A 45 -12.88 0.65 -14.06
N ASP A 46 -13.46 1.79 -13.68
CA ASP A 46 -12.73 3.02 -13.43
C ASP A 46 -12.41 3.14 -11.95
N ILE A 47 -11.25 3.74 -11.66
CA ILE A 47 -10.87 4.13 -10.31
C ILE A 47 -11.66 5.39 -9.92
N ILE A 48 -12.13 5.42 -8.68
CA ILE A 48 -12.89 6.51 -8.06
C ILE A 48 -12.12 7.11 -6.89
N GLN A 49 -11.40 6.28 -6.14
CA GLN A 49 -10.56 6.71 -5.03
C GLN A 49 -9.24 5.92 -5.06
N ILE A 50 -8.14 6.62 -4.83
CA ILE A 50 -6.84 6.00 -4.53
C ILE A 50 -6.45 6.47 -3.14
N ALA A 51 -6.29 5.52 -2.20
CA ALA A 51 -5.77 5.81 -0.88
C ALA A 51 -4.57 4.95 -0.54
N ALA A 52 -3.62 5.52 0.20
CA ALA A 52 -2.49 4.78 0.72
C ALA A 52 -1.97 5.33 2.04
N ILE A 53 -1.44 4.44 2.88
CA ILE A 53 -0.95 4.73 4.22
C ILE A 53 0.37 4.00 4.47
N SER A 54 1.34 4.72 5.05
CA SER A 54 2.54 4.13 5.64
C SER A 54 3.00 4.94 6.85
N GLY A 55 2.93 4.33 8.03
CA GLY A 55 3.09 5.04 9.29
C GLY A 55 1.99 6.09 9.46
N GLU A 56 2.40 7.35 9.53
CA GLU A 56 1.54 8.54 9.65
C GLU A 56 1.29 9.22 8.30
N LYS A 57 2.04 8.86 7.24
CA LYS A 57 1.85 9.44 5.91
C LYS A 57 0.59 8.86 5.29
N VAL A 58 -0.29 9.74 4.80
CA VAL A 58 -1.56 9.40 4.15
C VAL A 58 -1.61 10.05 2.77
N PHE A 59 -2.02 9.28 1.77
CA PHE A 59 -2.41 9.73 0.45
C PHE A 59 -3.89 9.41 0.25
N ASN A 60 -4.66 10.36 -0.27
CA ASN A 60 -6.08 10.19 -0.57
C ASN A 60 -6.47 11.15 -1.69
N VAL A 61 -6.93 10.60 -2.81
CA VAL A 61 -7.42 11.39 -3.95
C VAL A 61 -8.66 10.72 -4.53
N TYR A 62 -9.56 11.54 -5.04
CA TYR A 62 -10.77 11.09 -5.73
C TYR A 62 -10.69 11.48 -7.21
N THR A 63 -11.30 10.67 -8.07
CA THR A 63 -11.34 10.88 -9.51
C THR A 63 -12.77 10.72 -10.00
N ILE A 64 -13.17 11.53 -10.99
CA ILE A 64 -14.46 11.35 -11.66
C ILE A 64 -14.32 10.17 -12.64
N PRO A 65 -15.10 9.10 -12.49
CA PRO A 65 -15.07 8.00 -13.44
C PRO A 65 -15.74 8.38 -14.77
N SER A 66 -15.31 7.76 -15.86
CA SER A 66 -15.94 7.86 -17.17
C SER A 66 -17.10 6.87 -17.34
N LEU A 67 -17.06 5.76 -16.61
CA LEU A 67 -18.10 4.74 -16.56
C LEU A 67 -19.06 4.96 -15.39
N PRO A 68 -20.35 4.61 -15.55
CA PRO A 68 -21.29 4.61 -14.43
C PRO A 68 -20.87 3.56 -13.40
N LEU A 69 -21.11 3.88 -12.13
CA LEU A 69 -20.99 2.91 -11.05
C LEU A 69 -22.08 1.85 -11.20
N THR A 70 -21.73 0.59 -10.97
CA THR A 70 -22.70 -0.48 -10.81
C THR A 70 -23.53 -0.24 -9.53
N ASP A 71 -24.79 -0.69 -9.51
CA ASP A 71 -25.64 -0.53 -8.31
C ASP A 71 -25.00 -1.16 -7.06
N SER A 72 -24.24 -2.24 -7.23
CA SER A 72 -23.49 -2.85 -6.13
C SER A 72 -22.38 -1.96 -5.61
N ALA A 73 -21.60 -1.33 -6.49
CA ALA A 73 -20.54 -0.40 -6.07
C ALA A 73 -21.16 0.79 -5.33
N THR A 74 -22.19 1.42 -5.91
CA THR A 74 -22.93 2.52 -5.28
C THR A 74 -23.45 2.17 -3.89
N ARG A 75 -24.06 0.99 -3.70
CA ARG A 75 -24.57 0.57 -2.39
C ARG A 75 -23.48 0.35 -1.34
N VAL A 76 -22.36 -0.22 -1.77
CA VAL A 76 -21.29 -0.67 -0.88
C VAL A 76 -20.42 0.51 -0.44
N THR A 77 -20.01 1.34 -1.39
CA THR A 77 -19.09 2.47 -1.15
C THR A 77 -19.83 3.76 -0.78
N GLY A 78 -21.09 3.89 -1.22
CA GLY A 78 -21.86 5.11 -1.12
C GLY A 78 -21.51 6.16 -2.17
N PHE A 79 -20.60 5.87 -3.12
CA PHE A 79 -20.30 6.79 -4.21
C PHE A 79 -21.42 6.82 -5.25
N SER A 80 -21.63 7.98 -5.85
CA SER A 80 -22.47 8.16 -7.04
C SER A 80 -21.93 9.32 -7.87
N VAL A 81 -22.35 9.40 -9.13
CA VAL A 81 -22.04 10.54 -10.01
C VAL A 81 -23.34 11.24 -10.36
N SER A 82 -23.39 12.56 -10.16
CA SER A 82 -24.53 13.40 -10.52
C SER A 82 -24.00 14.69 -11.13
N SER A 83 -24.56 15.14 -12.27
CA SER A 83 -24.17 16.41 -12.90
C SER A 83 -22.66 16.60 -13.11
N SER A 84 -21.93 15.52 -13.37
CA SER A 84 -20.45 15.49 -13.48
C SER A 84 -19.68 15.72 -12.18
N GLU A 85 -20.34 15.63 -11.03
CA GLU A 85 -19.70 15.65 -9.71
C GLU A 85 -19.71 14.25 -9.11
N LEU A 86 -18.59 13.87 -8.48
CA LEU A 86 -18.55 12.68 -7.64
C LEU A 86 -19.12 13.02 -6.27
N LEU A 87 -20.08 12.22 -5.81
CA LEU A 87 -20.71 12.35 -4.51
C LEU A 87 -20.38 11.12 -3.67
N CYS A 88 -20.11 11.29 -2.38
CA CYS A 88 -20.10 10.20 -1.41
C CYS A 88 -21.26 10.40 -0.43
N ARG A 89 -22.24 9.50 -0.45
CA ARG A 89 -23.44 9.56 0.39
C ARG A 89 -24.17 10.92 0.28
N GLY A 90 -24.19 11.48 -0.92
CA GLY A 90 -24.81 12.77 -1.23
C GLY A 90 -23.92 14.00 -0.97
N ILE A 91 -22.70 13.83 -0.48
CA ILE A 91 -21.75 14.92 -0.23
C ILE A 91 -20.77 15.03 -1.41
N PRO A 92 -20.60 16.21 -2.04
CA PRO A 92 -19.63 16.40 -3.11
C PRO A 92 -18.19 16.14 -2.66
N MET A 93 -17.43 15.48 -3.53
CA MET A 93 -16.02 15.20 -3.31
C MET A 93 -15.16 16.08 -4.22
N GLU A 94 -14.08 16.64 -3.66
CA GLU A 94 -13.03 17.28 -4.45
C GLU A 94 -12.30 16.21 -5.27
N THR A 95 -12.31 16.36 -6.59
CA THR A 95 -11.75 15.38 -7.52
C THR A 95 -10.57 15.94 -8.29
N THR A 96 -9.61 15.07 -8.59
CA THR A 96 -8.43 15.35 -9.39
C THR A 96 -8.54 14.59 -10.73
N PRO A 97 -8.07 15.15 -11.85
CA PRO A 97 -7.96 14.40 -13.10
C PRO A 97 -7.17 13.11 -12.90
N LEU A 98 -7.61 12.00 -13.49
CA LEU A 98 -7.04 10.68 -13.23
C LEU A 98 -5.52 10.60 -13.47
N VAL A 99 -5.01 11.24 -14.52
CA VAL A 99 -3.56 11.28 -14.80
C VAL A 99 -2.79 12.01 -13.70
N GLU A 100 -3.32 13.12 -13.19
CA GLU A 100 -2.73 13.88 -12.08
C GLU A 100 -2.80 13.09 -10.76
N ALA A 101 -3.90 12.37 -10.52
CA ALA A 101 -4.03 11.47 -9.38
C ALA A 101 -2.98 10.35 -9.39
N LEU A 102 -2.77 9.71 -10.55
CA LEU A 102 -1.77 8.63 -10.71
C LEU A 102 -0.33 9.14 -10.57
N THR A 103 -0.01 10.28 -11.19
CA THR A 103 1.34 10.88 -11.08
C THR A 103 1.63 11.38 -9.66
N SER A 104 0.62 11.94 -8.98
CA SER A 104 0.71 12.29 -7.56
C SER A 104 0.90 11.05 -6.67
N PHE A 105 0.21 9.95 -6.99
CA PHE A 105 0.38 8.69 -6.28
C PHE A 105 1.80 8.14 -6.44
N ILE A 106 2.34 8.10 -7.67
CA ILE A 106 3.73 7.68 -7.91
C ILE A 106 4.71 8.58 -7.15
N SER A 107 4.48 9.89 -7.14
CA SER A 107 5.31 10.86 -6.40
C SER A 107 5.26 10.64 -4.89
N PHE A 108 4.08 10.33 -4.34
CA PHE A 108 3.92 9.93 -2.94
C PHE A 108 4.75 8.67 -2.63
N LEU A 109 4.67 7.64 -3.46
CA LEU A 109 5.47 6.42 -3.29
C LEU A 109 6.98 6.67 -3.41
N ARG A 110 7.38 7.60 -4.29
CA ARG A 110 8.79 7.98 -4.48
C ARG A 110 9.36 8.71 -3.27
N SER A 111 8.52 9.42 -2.51
CA SER A 111 8.91 10.19 -1.31
C SER A 111 9.45 9.34 -0.15
N PHE A 112 9.38 8.01 -0.25
CA PHE A 112 9.92 7.09 0.76
C PHE A 112 11.41 6.78 0.55
N GLU A 113 12.01 7.22 -0.56
CA GLU A 113 13.45 7.09 -0.88
C GLU A 113 14.00 5.65 -0.89
N HIS A 114 13.12 4.65 -0.76
CA HIS A 114 13.41 3.22 -0.72
C HIS A 114 12.40 2.47 -1.60
N PRO A 115 12.76 1.30 -2.16
CA PRO A 115 11.82 0.52 -2.95
C PRO A 115 10.54 0.18 -2.17
N VAL A 116 9.39 0.42 -2.77
CA VAL A 116 8.09 0.22 -2.11
C VAL A 116 7.55 -1.20 -2.34
N LEU A 117 6.93 -1.78 -1.31
CA LEU A 117 5.99 -2.89 -1.42
C LEU A 117 4.58 -2.39 -1.18
N LEU A 118 3.71 -2.51 -2.17
CA LEU A 118 2.30 -2.14 -2.03
C LEU A 118 1.50 -3.31 -1.46
N ALA A 119 0.88 -3.13 -0.30
CA ALA A 119 0.06 -4.14 0.35
C ALA A 119 -1.42 -3.78 0.25
N ALA A 120 -2.22 -4.67 -0.31
CA ALA A 120 -3.68 -4.55 -0.34
C ALA A 120 -4.34 -5.90 -0.05
N HIS A 121 -5.59 -5.88 0.37
CA HIS A 121 -6.33 -7.09 0.72
C HIS A 121 -6.96 -7.70 -0.52
N ASN A 122 -6.57 -8.94 -0.85
CA ASN A 122 -6.93 -9.60 -2.12
C ASN A 122 -6.35 -8.88 -3.37
N ALA A 123 -5.22 -8.17 -3.17
CA ALA A 123 -4.54 -7.37 -4.18
C ALA A 123 -4.31 -8.09 -5.51
N ARG A 124 -3.97 -9.39 -5.47
CA ARG A 124 -3.65 -10.16 -6.68
C ARG A 124 -4.85 -10.29 -7.61
N ARG A 125 -6.07 -10.30 -7.06
CA ARG A 125 -7.30 -10.47 -7.84
C ARG A 125 -7.96 -9.16 -8.21
N PHE A 126 -7.61 -8.04 -7.59
CA PHE A 126 -8.35 -6.80 -7.74
C PHE A 126 -7.46 -5.56 -7.91
N ASP A 127 -6.93 -5.00 -6.82
CA ASP A 127 -6.26 -3.70 -6.84
C ASP A 127 -5.05 -3.67 -7.78
N ALA A 128 -4.21 -4.70 -7.75
CA ALA A 128 -3.02 -4.74 -8.59
C ALA A 128 -3.36 -4.86 -10.08
N PRO A 129 -4.27 -5.76 -10.53
CA PRO A 129 -4.77 -5.75 -11.91
C PRO A 129 -5.36 -4.40 -12.36
N VAL A 130 -6.22 -3.78 -11.54
CA VAL A 130 -6.86 -2.49 -11.88
C VAL A 130 -5.81 -1.39 -12.02
N LEU A 131 -4.96 -1.21 -11.00
CA LEU A 131 -3.91 -0.20 -11.01
C LEU A 131 -2.93 -0.40 -12.18
N THR A 132 -2.51 -1.64 -12.44
CA THR A 132 -1.58 -1.95 -13.53
C THR A 132 -2.18 -1.62 -14.89
N ARG A 133 -3.45 -2.00 -15.14
CA ARG A 133 -4.16 -1.66 -16.39
C ARG A 133 -4.24 -0.16 -16.59
N VAL A 134 -4.68 0.57 -15.56
CA VAL A 134 -4.87 2.03 -15.67
C VAL A 134 -3.53 2.73 -15.87
N LEU A 135 -2.49 2.36 -15.13
CA LEU A 135 -1.13 2.89 -15.35
C LEU A 135 -0.62 2.61 -16.76
N GLN A 136 -0.92 1.43 -17.33
CA GLN A 136 -0.53 1.09 -18.69
C GLN A 136 -1.27 1.94 -19.73
N GLN A 137 -2.58 2.16 -19.55
CA GLN A 137 -3.40 3.00 -20.44
C GLN A 137 -2.88 4.44 -20.53
N TYR A 138 -2.31 4.97 -19.44
CA TYR A 138 -1.76 6.32 -19.37
C TYR A 138 -0.23 6.38 -19.49
N PHE A 139 0.43 5.30 -19.91
CA PHE A 139 1.89 5.22 -20.11
C PHE A 139 2.74 5.51 -18.84
N LEU A 140 2.18 5.29 -17.66
CA LEU A 140 2.83 5.51 -16.36
C LEU A 140 3.40 4.23 -15.71
N LEU A 141 3.13 3.05 -16.31
CA LEU A 141 3.52 1.77 -15.71
C LEU A 141 5.05 1.64 -15.52
N GLN A 142 5.86 2.12 -16.48
CA GLN A 142 7.31 2.04 -16.38
C GLN A 142 7.85 2.91 -15.23
N GLU A 143 7.33 4.13 -15.08
CA GLU A 143 7.69 5.03 -13.99
C GLU A 143 7.31 4.42 -12.63
N PHE A 144 6.11 3.87 -12.54
CA PHE A 144 5.64 3.17 -11.34
C PHE A 144 6.56 1.99 -10.96
N GLN A 145 6.99 1.19 -11.94
CA GLN A 145 7.88 0.04 -11.72
C GLN A 145 9.30 0.41 -11.26
N GLN A 146 9.72 1.67 -11.42
CA GLN A 146 10.98 2.15 -10.86
C GLN A 146 10.89 2.38 -9.34
N VAL A 147 9.68 2.65 -8.82
CA VAL A 147 9.44 2.96 -7.41
C VAL A 147 8.91 1.75 -6.65
N VAL A 148 8.07 0.94 -7.28
CA VAL A 148 7.39 -0.20 -6.66
C VAL A 148 8.06 -1.52 -7.02
N SER A 149 8.59 -2.21 -6.01
CA SER A 149 9.28 -3.50 -6.14
C SER A 149 8.32 -4.69 -6.27
N GLY A 150 7.08 -4.53 -5.85
CA GLY A 150 6.03 -5.54 -5.96
C GLY A 150 4.81 -5.24 -5.09
N PHE A 151 3.86 -6.17 -5.13
CA PHE A 151 2.64 -6.17 -4.35
C PHE A 151 2.64 -7.30 -3.33
N VAL A 152 1.99 -7.09 -2.18
CA VAL A 152 1.71 -8.10 -1.17
C VAL A 152 0.20 -8.29 -1.09
N ASP A 153 -0.26 -9.53 -1.28
CA ASP A 153 -1.66 -9.88 -1.07
C ASP A 153 -1.89 -10.27 0.41
N THR A 154 -2.53 -9.39 1.17
CA THR A 154 -2.71 -9.60 2.61
C THR A 154 -3.82 -10.60 2.93
N TYR A 155 -4.70 -10.93 1.98
CA TYR A 155 -5.67 -12.01 2.12
C TYR A 155 -4.98 -13.38 2.06
N LEU A 156 -4.01 -13.53 1.15
CA LEU A 156 -3.18 -14.73 1.12
C LEU A 156 -2.26 -14.80 2.35
N LEU A 157 -1.73 -13.65 2.80
CA LEU A 157 -0.91 -13.58 4.00
C LEU A 157 -1.69 -14.04 5.24
N SER A 158 -2.90 -13.55 5.44
CA SER A 158 -3.72 -13.93 6.59
C SER A 158 -4.04 -15.43 6.61
N LYS A 159 -4.35 -16.03 5.46
CA LYS A 159 -4.54 -17.49 5.34
C LYS A 159 -3.29 -18.29 5.65
N ASN A 160 -2.12 -17.77 5.30
CA ASN A 160 -0.84 -18.43 5.59
C ASN A 160 -0.47 -18.35 7.07
N LEU A 161 -0.82 -17.27 7.75
CA LEU A 161 -0.54 -17.07 9.18
C LEU A 161 -1.55 -17.80 10.06
N TYR A 162 -2.83 -17.76 9.70
CA TYR A 162 -3.94 -18.24 10.53
C TYR A 162 -4.81 -19.19 9.72
N ARG A 163 -4.89 -20.45 10.16
CA ARG A 163 -5.70 -21.49 9.51
C ARG A 163 -7.07 -21.59 10.16
N ASN A 164 -8.09 -21.96 9.37
CA ASN A 164 -9.44 -22.31 9.82
C ASN A 164 -10.24 -21.17 10.48
N LEU A 165 -10.04 -19.93 10.05
CA LEU A 165 -10.94 -18.83 10.41
C LEU A 165 -12.26 -18.94 9.63
N ARG A 166 -13.35 -18.46 10.24
CA ARG A 166 -14.70 -18.48 9.62
C ARG A 166 -14.80 -17.59 8.39
N SER A 167 -14.09 -16.47 8.40
CA SER A 167 -14.00 -15.52 7.29
C SER A 167 -12.60 -14.94 7.26
N TYR A 168 -12.17 -14.54 6.06
CA TYR A 168 -10.92 -13.83 5.82
C TYR A 168 -11.17 -12.48 5.14
N SER A 169 -12.42 -11.98 5.11
CA SER A 169 -12.67 -10.59 4.71
C SER A 169 -11.94 -9.64 5.65
N GLN A 170 -11.53 -8.48 5.15
CA GLN A 170 -10.79 -7.52 5.97
C GLN A 170 -11.58 -7.13 7.23
N GLU A 171 -12.86 -6.81 7.10
CA GLU A 171 -13.74 -6.52 8.24
C GLU A 171 -13.75 -7.63 9.30
N ALA A 172 -13.88 -8.89 8.87
CA ALA A 172 -13.88 -10.03 9.79
C ALA A 172 -12.52 -10.18 10.50
N MET A 173 -11.43 -9.92 9.78
CA MET A 173 -10.08 -9.95 10.34
C MET A 173 -9.87 -8.80 11.33
N VAL A 174 -10.30 -7.59 11.00
CA VAL A 174 -10.25 -6.42 11.90
C VAL A 174 -11.04 -6.71 13.17
N GLN A 175 -12.27 -7.21 13.04
CA GLN A 175 -13.08 -7.57 14.20
C GLN A 175 -12.44 -8.68 15.04
N HIS A 176 -11.87 -9.71 14.40
CA HIS A 176 -11.28 -10.85 15.11
C HIS A 176 -9.99 -10.49 15.85
N PHE A 177 -9.08 -9.75 15.21
CA PHE A 177 -7.74 -9.48 15.76
C PHE A 177 -7.65 -8.16 16.52
N LEU A 178 -8.44 -7.16 16.16
CA LEU A 178 -8.40 -5.82 16.77
C LEU A 178 -9.63 -5.51 17.62
N GLY A 179 -10.70 -6.30 17.52
CA GLY A 179 -11.96 -6.03 18.23
C GLY A 179 -12.68 -4.76 17.77
N LYS A 180 -12.39 -4.30 16.55
CA LYS A 180 -12.91 -3.05 15.97
C LYS A 180 -13.90 -3.32 14.83
N THR A 181 -14.85 -2.41 14.67
CA THR A 181 -15.56 -2.17 13.41
C THR A 181 -15.12 -0.83 12.84
N TYR A 182 -15.29 -0.64 11.55
CA TYR A 182 -14.93 0.61 10.87
C TYR A 182 -15.80 0.81 9.63
N ASN A 183 -15.72 1.99 9.02
CA ASN A 183 -16.38 2.27 7.76
C ASN A 183 -15.60 1.60 6.61
N ALA A 184 -15.84 0.31 6.42
CA ALA A 184 -15.32 -0.44 5.28
C ALA A 184 -15.90 0.12 3.97
N HIS A 185 -15.17 -0.07 2.87
CA HIS A 185 -15.47 0.54 1.58
C HIS A 185 -15.26 2.07 1.61
N ASN A 186 -14.22 2.45 2.33
CA ASN A 186 -13.57 3.74 2.25
C ASN A 186 -12.07 3.44 2.21
N ALA A 187 -11.44 3.68 1.06
CA ALA A 187 -10.07 3.24 0.82
C ALA A 187 -9.05 3.73 1.88
N VAL A 188 -9.27 4.90 2.50
CA VAL A 188 -8.37 5.40 3.57
C VAL A 188 -8.52 4.56 4.83
N GLU A 189 -9.76 4.28 5.24
CA GLU A 189 -10.02 3.45 6.42
C GLU A 189 -9.57 2.00 6.18
N ASP A 190 -9.80 1.47 4.98
CA ASP A 190 -9.37 0.14 4.60
C ASP A 190 -7.83 0.02 4.63
N ALA A 191 -7.10 0.97 4.04
CA ALA A 191 -5.64 0.99 4.14
C ALA A 191 -5.14 1.14 5.60
N ARG A 192 -5.83 1.94 6.43
CA ARG A 192 -5.46 2.17 7.83
C ARG A 192 -5.63 0.89 8.66
N MET A 193 -6.79 0.26 8.55
CA MET A 193 -7.09 -0.96 9.28
C MET A 193 -6.19 -2.11 8.83
N LEU A 194 -5.85 -2.16 7.54
CA LEU A 194 -4.91 -3.15 7.05
C LEU A 194 -3.49 -2.95 7.60
N GLN A 195 -3.03 -1.69 7.73
CA GLN A 195 -1.79 -1.37 8.42
C GLN A 195 -1.81 -1.84 9.88
N GLU A 196 -2.89 -1.57 10.61
CA GLU A 196 -3.03 -2.01 12.01
C GLU A 196 -3.05 -3.53 12.16
N LEU A 197 -3.73 -4.23 11.25
CA LEU A 197 -3.73 -5.69 11.20
C LEU A 197 -2.33 -6.25 10.96
N CYS A 198 -1.62 -5.73 9.96
CA CYS A 198 -0.27 -6.20 9.69
C CYS A 198 0.71 -5.91 10.84
N LYS A 199 0.52 -4.79 11.56
CA LYS A 199 1.25 -4.50 12.81
C LYS A 199 0.92 -5.50 13.91
N SER A 200 -0.34 -5.91 14.08
CA SER A 200 -0.73 -6.88 15.11
C SER A 200 -0.25 -8.31 14.78
N TRP A 201 -0.25 -8.70 13.51
CA TRP A 201 0.20 -10.02 13.07
C TRP A 201 1.71 -10.23 13.13
N GLN A 202 2.51 -9.15 13.02
CA GLN A 202 3.97 -9.18 12.98
C GLN A 202 4.54 -10.27 12.05
N PRO A 203 4.13 -10.31 10.76
CA PRO A 203 4.52 -11.39 9.86
C PRO A 203 6.03 -11.43 9.64
N SER A 204 6.60 -12.65 9.64
CA SER A 204 7.99 -12.84 9.25
C SER A 204 8.23 -12.40 7.79
N LYS A 205 9.47 -11.99 7.48
CA LYS A 205 9.89 -11.67 6.09
C LYS A 205 9.58 -12.81 5.11
N GLY A 206 9.78 -14.06 5.53
CA GLY A 206 9.45 -15.24 4.72
C GLY A 206 7.95 -15.37 4.43
N SER A 207 7.08 -14.99 5.38
CA SER A 207 5.63 -14.98 5.18
C SER A 207 5.20 -13.91 4.17
N ILE A 208 5.75 -12.70 4.30
CA ILE A 208 5.49 -11.61 3.35
C ILE A 208 5.94 -12.00 1.94
N LEU A 209 7.16 -12.54 1.81
CA LEU A 209 7.74 -12.92 0.52
C LEU A 209 6.90 -13.98 -0.22
N ARG A 210 6.34 -14.96 0.51
CA ARG A 210 5.45 -15.99 -0.08
C ARG A 210 4.16 -15.43 -0.68
N CYS A 211 3.74 -14.25 -0.23
CA CYS A 211 2.54 -13.56 -0.71
C CYS A 211 2.87 -12.37 -1.62
N THR A 212 4.17 -12.15 -1.91
CA THR A 212 4.62 -11.07 -2.77
C THR A 212 4.58 -11.49 -4.24
N PHE A 213 4.17 -10.58 -5.12
CA PHE A 213 4.22 -10.76 -6.57
C PHE A 213 4.60 -9.46 -7.27
N ARG A 214 5.14 -9.55 -8.48
CA ARG A 214 5.48 -8.37 -9.26
C ARG A 214 4.26 -7.89 -10.03
N ALA A 215 4.14 -6.57 -10.19
CA ALA A 215 3.38 -6.00 -11.31
C ALA A 215 3.95 -6.64 -12.59
N MET A 216 3.09 -7.22 -13.43
CA MET A 216 3.54 -7.98 -14.61
C MET A 216 4.54 -7.15 -15.43
N ARG A 217 5.63 -7.78 -15.86
CA ARG A 217 6.53 -7.20 -16.85
C ARG A 217 5.76 -7.09 -18.16
N LEU A 218 5.84 -5.92 -18.82
CA LEU A 218 5.51 -5.80 -20.22
C LEU A 218 6.38 -6.83 -20.98
N TYR A 219 5.73 -7.74 -21.72
CA TYR A 219 6.40 -8.51 -22.76
C TYR A 219 6.38 -7.67 -24.04
#